data_AF-A0A8S9FQZ0-F1
#
_entry.id   AF-A0A8S9FQZ0-F1
#
_cell.length_a   1.000
_cell.length_b   1.000
_cell.length_c   1.000
_cell.angle_alpha   90.00
_cell.angle_beta   90.00
_cell.angle_gamma   90.00
#
_symmetry.space_group_name_H-M   'P 1'
#
loop_
_entity.id
_entity.type
_entity.pdbx_description
1 polymer ?
#
loop_
_entity_poly.entity_id
_entity_poly.type
_entity_poly.pdbx_seq_one_letter_code
_entity_poly.pdbx_strand_id
1 'polypeptide(L)'
;MNDGGAKSELLQVTEINGRGRSLVAAQPLRAGQVILRESPLLLYSAFPFLSSPPPPYCDHCFRLLSQSAQRCQSCSLVSFCSPNCISFHTPWLCESLRRLHQSSSAAFADQSPERQVQARFLLSAYNLAAASPSDFQILLS
;
A
#
# COMPACT_ATOMS: atom_id res chain seq x y z
N MET A 1 9.13 6.18 12.01
CA MET A 1 10.58 5.96 12.21
C MET A 1 11.12 5.55 10.87
N ASN A 2 11.72 6.51 10.16
CA ASN A 2 12.41 6.28 8.90
C ASN A 2 13.78 5.72 9.24
N ASP A 3 13.94 4.40 9.16
CA ASP A 3 15.26 3.81 8.96
C ASP A 3 15.60 4.05 7.48
N GLY A 4 16.11 5.26 7.20
CA GLY A 4 16.66 5.60 5.90
C GLY A 4 17.66 4.52 5.49
N GLY A 5 17.53 4.02 4.25
CA GLY A 5 18.18 2.83 3.72
C GLY A 5 19.61 2.62 4.21
N ALA A 6 19.74 1.88 5.32
CA ALA A 6 21.02 1.37 5.75
C ALA A 6 21.45 0.37 4.67
N LYS A 7 22.57 0.65 3.99
CA LYS A 7 23.21 -0.35 3.13
C LYS A 7 23.42 -1.61 3.97
N SER A 8 22.70 -2.67 3.64
CA SER A 8 22.90 -3.97 4.29
C SER A 8 24.29 -4.45 3.89
N GLU A 9 25.26 -4.42 4.82
CA GLU A 9 26.61 -4.98 4.60
C GLU A 9 26.58 -6.49 4.32
N LEU A 10 25.44 -7.14 4.55
CA LEU A 10 25.20 -8.54 4.26
C LEU A 10 25.00 -8.81 2.76
N LEU A 11 24.64 -7.78 1.99
CA LEU A 11 24.22 -7.89 0.60
C LEU A 11 25.00 -6.94 -0.30
N GLN A 12 25.31 -7.40 -1.50
CA GLN A 12 25.94 -6.62 -2.55
C GLN A 12 25.07 -6.66 -3.81
N VAL A 13 24.94 -5.53 -4.49
CA VAL A 13 24.34 -5.48 -5.83
C VAL A 13 25.39 -5.84 -6.87
N THR A 14 25.07 -6.77 -7.76
CA THR A 14 25.92 -7.20 -8.88
C THR A 14 25.09 -7.47 -10.12
N GLU A 15 25.74 -7.60 -11.28
CA GLU A 15 25.12 -8.05 -12.53
C GLU A 15 25.36 -9.55 -12.70
N ILE A 16 24.29 -10.34 -12.80
CA ILE A 16 24.39 -11.77 -13.11
C ILE A 16 24.04 -11.97 -14.58
N ASN A 17 24.94 -12.61 -15.34
CA ASN A 17 24.75 -12.84 -16.76
C ASN A 17 23.41 -13.58 -17.03
N GLY A 18 22.59 -13.02 -17.93
CA GLY A 18 21.25 -13.51 -18.24
C GLY A 18 20.17 -13.20 -17.20
N ARG A 19 20.48 -12.48 -16.12
CA ARG A 19 19.52 -12.14 -15.04
C ARG A 19 19.49 -10.65 -14.67
N GLY A 20 20.47 -9.87 -15.13
CA GLY A 20 20.56 -8.44 -14.85
C GLY A 20 20.96 -8.14 -13.40
N ARG A 21 20.62 -6.94 -12.94
CA ARG A 21 20.86 -6.45 -11.57
C ARG A 21 20.27 -7.41 -10.54
N SER A 22 21.12 -7.86 -9.63
CA SER A 22 20.82 -8.89 -8.63
C SER A 22 21.44 -8.52 -7.28
N LEU A 23 20.82 -8.98 -6.19
CA LEU A 23 21.39 -8.93 -4.84
C LEU A 23 22.04 -10.28 -4.51
N VAL A 24 23.31 -10.27 -4.12
CA VAL A 24 24.07 -11.45 -3.68
C VAL A 24 24.55 -11.27 -2.24
N ALA A 25 24.77 -12.37 -1.53
CA ALA A 25 25.36 -12.32 -0.18
C ALA A 25 26.82 -11.85 -0.25
N ALA A 26 27.17 -10.83 0.52
CA ALA A 26 28.55 -10.34 0.64
C ALA A 26 29.37 -11.11 1.70
N GLN A 27 28.70 -11.91 2.52
CA GLN A 27 29.28 -12.72 3.59
C GLN A 27 28.42 -13.95 3.90
N PRO A 28 28.94 -14.96 4.63
CA PRO A 28 28.15 -16.12 5.04
C PRO A 28 26.89 -15.72 5.84
N LEU A 29 25.76 -16.32 5.49
CA LEU A 29 24.46 -16.08 6.12
C LEU A 29 24.08 -17.25 7.04
N ARG A 30 23.46 -16.95 8.17
CA ARG A 30 22.93 -17.96 9.09
C ARG A 30 21.46 -18.24 8.83
N ALA A 31 21.01 -19.45 9.13
CA ALA A 31 19.59 -19.79 9.10
C ALA A 31 18.80 -18.85 10.03
N GLY A 32 17.68 -18.31 9.53
CA GLY A 32 16.83 -17.36 10.26
C GLY A 32 17.38 -15.93 10.35
N GLN A 33 18.54 -15.62 9.75
CA GLN A 33 19.09 -14.27 9.73
C GLN A 33 18.26 -13.35 8.82
N VAL A 34 17.85 -12.19 9.35
CA VAL A 34 17.24 -11.13 8.55
C VAL A 34 18.32 -10.44 7.73
N ILE A 35 18.26 -10.58 6.40
CA ILE A 35 19.24 -10.01 5.47
C ILE A 35 18.84 -8.66 4.89
N LEU A 36 17.53 -8.38 4.87
CA LEU A 36 16.93 -7.16 4.36
C LEU A 36 15.60 -6.92 5.09
N ARG A 37 15.34 -5.67 5.44
CA ARG A 37 14.04 -5.20 5.90
C ARG A 37 13.74 -3.89 5.17
N GLU A 38 12.63 -3.86 4.46
CA GLU A 38 12.17 -2.69 3.73
C GLU A 38 10.72 -2.40 4.08
N SER A 39 10.35 -1.12 4.05
CA SER A 39 8.96 -0.68 4.10
C SER A 39 8.44 -0.55 2.67
N PRO A 40 7.19 -0.94 2.39
CA PRO A 40 6.64 -0.80 1.04
C PRO A 40 6.54 0.68 0.67
N LEU A 41 6.97 1.02 -0.55
CA LEU A 41 6.82 2.37 -1.10
C LEU A 41 5.35 2.77 -1.23
N LEU A 42 4.54 1.82 -1.71
CA LEU A 42 3.11 1.98 -1.89
C LEU A 42 2.40 0.71 -1.42
N LEU A 43 1.35 0.87 -0.62
CA LEU A 43 0.52 -0.23 -0.14
C LEU A 43 -0.95 0.06 -0.47
N TYR A 44 -1.61 -0.90 -1.10
CA TYR A 44 -3.03 -0.81 -1.47
C TYR A 44 -3.66 -2.19 -1.57
N SER A 45 -4.99 -2.25 -1.47
CA SER A 45 -5.71 -3.51 -1.41
C SER A 45 -5.85 -4.14 -2.79
N ALA A 46 -5.52 -5.43 -2.89
CA ALA A 46 -5.74 -6.24 -4.08
C ALA A 46 -7.19 -6.73 -4.23
N PHE A 47 -8.09 -6.39 -3.30
CA PHE A 47 -9.50 -6.68 -3.44
C PHE A 47 -10.21 -5.64 -4.33
N PRO A 48 -11.42 -5.91 -4.83
CA PRO A 48 -12.30 -4.90 -5.41
C PRO A 48 -12.88 -3.91 -4.38
N PHE A 49 -13.42 -2.76 -4.82
CA PHE A 49 -14.01 -1.76 -3.91
C PHE A 49 -15.27 -2.26 -3.21
N LEU A 50 -16.05 -3.08 -3.90
CA LEU A 50 -17.37 -3.55 -3.48
C LEU A 50 -17.32 -4.98 -2.93
N SER A 51 -16.19 -5.41 -2.36
CA SER A 51 -16.10 -6.73 -1.74
C SER A 51 -17.09 -6.85 -0.58
N SER A 52 -17.96 -7.86 -0.66
CA SER A 52 -18.89 -8.24 0.40
C SER A 52 -18.63 -9.71 0.79
N PRO A 53 -18.25 -10.00 2.04
CA PRO A 53 -18.02 -9.04 3.14
C PRO A 53 -16.75 -8.17 2.92
N PRO A 54 -16.67 -6.99 3.56
CA PRO A 54 -15.45 -6.19 3.52
C PRO A 54 -14.28 -6.95 4.16
N PRO A 55 -13.04 -6.72 3.68
CA PRO A 55 -11.87 -7.39 4.22
C PRO A 55 -11.68 -7.07 5.71
N PRO A 56 -11.28 -8.04 6.55
CA PRO A 56 -11.14 -7.85 7.99
C PRO A 56 -9.81 -7.17 8.38
N TYR A 57 -9.29 -6.27 7.54
CA TYR A 57 -7.97 -5.67 7.71
C TYR A 57 -8.05 -4.14 7.75
N CYS A 58 -7.08 -3.51 8.42
CA CYS A 58 -6.91 -2.07 8.40
C CYS A 58 -6.59 -1.58 6.97
N ASP A 59 -7.35 -0.61 6.47
CA ASP A 59 -7.19 -0.07 5.11
C ASP A 59 -5.88 0.71 4.90
N HIS A 60 -5.11 0.96 5.97
CA HIS A 60 -3.77 1.56 5.88
C HIS A 60 -2.64 0.52 6.03
N CYS A 61 -2.66 -0.29 7.10
CA CYS A 61 -1.52 -1.13 7.49
C CYS A 61 -1.75 -2.64 7.33
N PHE A 62 -2.93 -3.04 6.85
CA PHE A 62 -3.26 -4.44 6.49
C PHE A 62 -3.23 -5.43 7.66
N ARG A 63 -3.06 -4.95 8.89
CA ARG A 63 -3.22 -5.76 10.10
C ARG A 63 -4.68 -6.14 10.27
N LEU A 64 -4.91 -7.35 10.78
CA LEU A 64 -6.23 -7.83 11.13
C LEU A 64 -6.90 -6.87 12.11
N LEU A 65 -8.15 -6.51 11.83
CA LEU A 65 -8.94 -5.64 12.70
C LEU A 65 -9.45 -6.41 13.91
N SER A 66 -9.30 -5.80 15.09
CA SER A 66 -10.01 -6.21 16.30
C SER A 66 -11.43 -5.63 16.31
N GLN A 67 -12.23 -5.99 17.31
CA GLN A 67 -13.57 -5.43 17.51
C GLN A 67 -13.58 -3.90 17.74
N SER A 68 -12.44 -3.30 18.09
CA SER A 68 -12.29 -1.86 18.35
C SER A 68 -11.90 -1.05 17.10
N ALA A 69 -12.12 -1.60 15.89
CA ALA A 69 -11.80 -0.91 14.64
C ALA A 69 -12.63 0.36 14.47
N GLN A 70 -12.00 1.41 13.92
CA GLN A 70 -12.63 2.70 13.70
C GLN A 70 -12.94 2.87 12.22
N ARG A 71 -14.22 2.97 11.87
CA ARG A 71 -14.64 3.36 10.52
C ARG A 71 -14.44 4.84 10.29
N CYS A 72 -14.05 5.23 9.08
CA CYS A 72 -14.04 6.63 8.69
C CYS A 72 -15.46 7.20 8.78
N GLN A 73 -15.64 8.27 9.56
CA GLN A 73 -16.96 8.90 9.77
C GLN A 73 -17.49 9.61 8.52
N SER A 74 -16.60 10.06 7.63
CA SER A 74 -16.98 10.83 6.44
C SER A 74 -17.44 9.94 5.28
N CYS A 75 -16.68 8.88 4.95
CA CYS A 75 -17.04 8.00 3.83
C CYS A 75 -17.72 6.70 4.27
N SER A 76 -17.50 6.21 5.50
CA SER A 76 -17.95 4.90 5.99
C SER A 76 -17.45 3.67 5.19
N LEU A 77 -16.53 3.86 4.25
CA LEU A 77 -16.05 2.81 3.34
C LEU A 77 -14.79 2.08 3.83
N VAL A 78 -14.00 2.71 4.70
CA VAL A 78 -12.71 2.20 5.17
C VAL A 78 -12.67 2.12 6.70
N SER A 79 -11.88 1.19 7.21
CA SER A 79 -11.72 0.89 8.64
C SER A 79 -10.24 0.87 9.03
N PHE A 80 -9.95 1.38 10.22
CA PHE A 80 -8.58 1.54 10.72
C PHE A 80 -8.39 0.93 12.10
N CYS A 81 -7.20 0.40 12.37
CA CYS A 81 -6.87 -0.19 13.67
C CYS A 81 -6.46 0.83 14.73
N SER A 82 -6.16 2.08 14.36
CA SER A 82 -5.76 3.15 15.30
C SER A 82 -5.92 4.54 14.69
N PRO A 83 -5.98 5.61 15.52
CA PRO A 83 -5.97 6.99 15.04
C PRO A 83 -4.77 7.34 14.17
N ASN A 84 -3.60 6.75 14.44
CA ASN A 84 -2.42 6.92 13.59
C ASN A 84 -2.61 6.32 12.18
N CYS A 85 -3.41 5.26 12.02
CA CYS A 85 -3.72 4.76 10.68
C CYS A 85 -4.76 5.65 9.98
N ILE A 86 -5.65 6.31 10.75
CA ILE A 86 -6.64 7.25 10.20
C ILE A 86 -5.96 8.50 9.61
N SER A 87 -4.86 8.98 10.19
CA SER A 87 -4.18 10.20 9.71
C SER A 87 -3.62 10.08 8.29
N PHE A 88 -3.39 8.86 7.79
CA PHE A 88 -2.99 8.61 6.40
C PHE A 88 -4.16 8.63 5.40
N HIS A 89 -5.40 8.69 5.90
CA HIS A 89 -6.60 8.80 5.09
C HIS A 89 -6.94 10.27 4.82
N THR A 90 -6.28 10.85 3.83
CA THR A 90 -6.42 12.28 3.50
C THR A 90 -7.85 12.64 3.07
N PRO A 91 -8.28 13.91 3.24
CA PRO A 91 -9.58 14.36 2.76
C PRO A 91 -9.81 14.12 1.26
N TRP A 92 -8.76 14.26 0.45
CA TRP A 92 -8.81 13.99 -0.99
C TRP A 92 -9.09 12.51 -1.28
N LEU A 93 -8.39 11.60 -0.59
CA LEU A 93 -8.61 10.16 -0.73
C LEU A 93 -10.03 9.78 -0.25
N CYS A 94 -10.46 10.35 0.87
CA CYS A 94 -11.80 10.15 1.42
C CYS A 94 -12.91 10.53 0.43
N GLU A 95 -12.81 11.74 -0.13
CA GLU A 95 -13.77 12.25 -1.11
C GLU A 95 -13.73 11.46 -2.41
N SER A 96 -12.54 11.04 -2.87
CA SER A 96 -12.39 10.21 -4.06
C SER A 96 -13.07 8.85 -3.90
N LEU A 97 -12.91 8.19 -2.75
CA LEU A 97 -13.61 6.94 -2.44
C LEU A 97 -15.12 7.14 -2.39
N ARG A 98 -15.57 8.20 -1.72
CA ARG A 98 -17.00 8.54 -1.63
C ARG A 98 -17.60 8.75 -3.02
N ARG A 99 -16.90 9.48 -3.90
CA ARG A 99 -17.32 9.66 -5.30
C ARG A 99 -17.31 8.36 -6.05
N LEU A 100 -16.28 7.52 -5.97
CA LEU A 100 -16.29 6.24 -6.68
C LEU A 100 -17.44 5.33 -6.25
N HIS A 101 -17.80 5.34 -4.97
CA HIS A 101 -18.90 4.54 -4.44
C HIS A 101 -20.30 5.16 -4.70
N GLN A 102 -20.43 6.48 -4.76
CA GLN A 102 -21.70 7.14 -5.06
C GLN A 102 -21.96 7.31 -6.56
N SER A 103 -20.90 7.58 -7.32
CA SER A 103 -20.90 7.78 -8.77
C SER A 103 -20.75 6.47 -9.53
N SER A 104 -20.64 5.33 -8.83
CA SER A 104 -20.92 4.01 -9.40
C SER A 104 -22.40 3.91 -9.77
N SER A 105 -22.79 4.71 -10.76
CA SER A 105 -23.51 4.22 -11.92
C SER A 105 -22.97 2.84 -12.30
N ALA A 106 -23.84 1.97 -12.79
CA ALA A 106 -23.52 0.60 -13.23
C ALA A 106 -22.12 0.50 -13.91
N ALA A 107 -21.74 1.53 -14.68
CA ALA A 107 -20.43 1.69 -15.29
C ALA A 107 -19.18 1.41 -14.42
N PHE A 108 -19.09 1.73 -13.12
CA PHE A 108 -17.88 1.37 -12.31
C PHE A 108 -18.04 0.05 -11.56
N ALA A 109 -19.25 -0.26 -11.07
CA ALA A 109 -19.54 -1.52 -10.40
C ALA A 109 -19.45 -2.72 -11.35
N ASP A 110 -19.81 -2.53 -12.63
CA ASP A 110 -19.74 -3.53 -13.69
C ASP A 110 -18.30 -3.72 -14.24
N GLN A 111 -17.34 -2.91 -13.80
CA GLN A 111 -15.95 -3.10 -14.20
C GLN A 111 -15.36 -4.34 -13.56
N SER A 112 -14.44 -4.97 -14.29
CA SER A 112 -13.75 -6.15 -13.80
C SER A 112 -13.00 -5.87 -12.48
N PRO A 113 -12.84 -6.89 -11.61
CA PRO A 113 -12.07 -6.79 -10.38
C PRO A 113 -10.69 -6.14 -10.58
N GLU A 114 -10.01 -6.46 -11.67
CA GLU A 114 -8.67 -5.96 -12.00
C GLU A 114 -8.69 -4.43 -12.21
N ARG A 115 -9.70 -3.90 -12.90
CA ARG A 115 -9.83 -2.45 -13.11
C ARG A 115 -10.13 -1.73 -11.80
N GLN A 116 -10.91 -2.33 -10.91
CA GLN A 116 -11.15 -1.78 -9.58
C GLN A 116 -9.86 -1.76 -8.74
N VAL A 117 -9.03 -2.80 -8.83
CA VAL A 117 -7.70 -2.84 -8.20
C VAL A 117 -6.75 -1.80 -8.80
N GLN A 118 -6.77 -1.60 -10.12
CA GLN A 118 -6.00 -0.53 -10.76
C GLN A 118 -6.44 0.87 -10.28
N ALA A 119 -7.74 1.09 -10.10
CA ALA A 119 -8.24 2.33 -9.51
C ALA A 119 -7.74 2.52 -8.07
N ARG A 120 -7.62 1.43 -7.27
CA ARG A 120 -6.97 1.49 -5.94
C ARG A 120 -5.51 1.90 -6.01
N PHE A 121 -4.74 1.31 -6.93
CA PHE A 121 -3.36 1.71 -7.16
C PHE A 121 -3.26 3.21 -7.44
N LEU A 122 -4.09 3.73 -8.36
CA LEU A 122 -4.08 5.16 -8.70
C LEU A 122 -4.39 6.03 -7.49
N LEU A 123 -5.46 5.74 -6.75
CA LEU A 123 -5.80 6.50 -5.55
C LEU A 123 -4.68 6.50 -4.52
N SER A 124 -4.06 5.35 -4.27
CA SER A 124 -2.93 5.26 -3.35
C SER A 124 -1.72 6.04 -3.86
N ALA A 125 -1.41 5.96 -5.16
CA ALA A 125 -0.28 6.65 -5.78
C ALA A 125 -0.44 8.18 -5.72
N TYR A 126 -1.63 8.72 -6.01
CA TYR A 126 -1.91 10.14 -5.85
C TYR A 126 -1.94 10.59 -4.38
N ASN A 127 -2.40 9.73 -3.47
CA ASN A 127 -2.29 9.99 -2.04
C ASN A 127 -0.81 10.05 -1.60
N LEU A 128 0.05 9.18 -2.14
CA LEU A 128 1.50 9.23 -1.93
C LEU A 128 2.10 10.53 -2.49
N ALA A 129 1.69 10.96 -3.68
CA ALA A 129 2.14 12.24 -4.26
C ALA A 129 1.84 13.44 -3.34
N ALA A 130 0.68 13.44 -2.68
CA ALA A 130 0.31 14.49 -1.74
C ALA A 130 1.04 14.38 -0.38
N ALA A 131 1.29 13.16 0.10
CA ALA A 131 1.90 12.93 1.42
C ALA A 131 3.44 12.97 1.40
N SER A 132 4.06 12.50 0.32
CA SER A 132 5.51 12.40 0.13
C SER A 132 5.85 12.49 -1.37
N PRO A 133 6.05 13.71 -1.91
CA PRO A 133 6.41 13.90 -3.31
C PRO A 133 7.70 13.17 -3.72
N SER A 134 8.67 13.05 -2.81
CA SER A 134 9.93 12.33 -3.08
C SER A 134 9.70 10.83 -3.28
N ASP A 135 8.88 10.21 -2.44
CA ASP A 135 8.56 8.78 -2.57
C ASP A 135 7.72 8.52 -3.83
N PHE A 136 6.85 9.47 -4.19
CA PHE A 136 6.13 9.40 -5.45
C PHE A 136 7.07 9.48 -6.67
N GLN A 137 8.15 10.25 -6.62
CA GLN A 137 9.16 10.23 -7.70
C GLN A 137 9.86 8.87 -7.81
N ILE A 138 10.14 8.20 -6.69
CA ILE A 138 10.69 6.83 -6.69
C ILE A 138 9.69 5.86 -7.34
N LEU A 139 8.39 6.06 -7.16
CA LEU A 139 7.37 5.22 -7.78
C LEU A 139 7.34 5.38 -9.32
N LEU A 140 7.77 6.53 -9.85
CA LEU A 140 7.76 6.84 -11.28
C LEU A 140 9.05 6.47 -12.03
N SER A 141 10.12 6.07 -11.33
CA SER A 141 11.42 5.73 -11.90
C SER A 141 11.53 4.26 -12.30
#